data_AF-A0AAE8M3R1-F1
#
_entry.id   AF-A0AAE8M3R1-F1
#
_cell.length_a   1.000
_cell.length_b   1.000
_cell.length_c   1.000
_cell.angle_alpha   90.00
_cell.angle_beta   90.00
_cell.angle_gamma   90.00
#
_symmetry.space_group_name_H-M   'P 1'
#
loop_
_entity.id
_entity.type
_entity.pdbx_description
1 polymer ?
#
loop_
_entity_poly.entity_id
_entity_poly.type
_entity_poly.pdbx_seq_one_letter_code
_entity_poly.pdbx_strand_id
1 'polypeptide(L)'
;MTDSISAAKLAIYIILVQPALYCLFKHGKTGFIGWLYVQIFCVLRIATGGIGLHGSSSTGAIVVNSIGLSPLLLAASGILHEARRATNPRLNRRLDIILEIKYHGLVGAAMALIIVAVTSSHKEGSGSSNKTLLTVACALMALAWSLLVIWALWSLGKSQASSSSKRIPSFHGGRVLLYAVFVALPLLALRLGYAIAYLQTELSHPESGFLTSKAVEVCLGMVPEILITLIFLFVGIKTRSLKHEIAKLDYSRPVDEGYEIRR
;
A
#
# COMPACT_ATOMS: atom_id res chain seq x y z
N MET A 1 -17.85 -12.75 -23.02
CA MET A 1 -16.76 -11.94 -23.60
C MET A 1 -15.67 -11.84 -22.56
N THR A 2 -14.47 -12.33 -22.85
CA THR A 2 -13.31 -12.15 -21.98
C THR A 2 -12.98 -10.67 -21.88
N ASP A 3 -13.02 -10.09 -20.68
CA ASP A 3 -12.57 -8.72 -20.47
C ASP A 3 -11.06 -8.64 -20.76
N SER A 4 -10.68 -8.00 -21.85
CA SER A 4 -9.27 -7.83 -22.26
C SER A 4 -8.43 -7.14 -21.18
N ILE A 5 -9.05 -6.29 -20.36
CA ILE A 5 -8.44 -5.66 -19.19
C ILE A 5 -8.08 -6.70 -18.12
N SER A 6 -8.99 -7.65 -17.85
CA SER A 6 -8.75 -8.74 -16.88
C SER A 6 -7.62 -9.66 -17.35
N ALA A 7 -7.59 -9.99 -18.64
CA ALA A 7 -6.51 -10.76 -19.25
C ALA A 7 -5.15 -10.04 -19.13
N ALA A 8 -5.12 -8.74 -19.44
CA ALA A 8 -3.90 -7.94 -19.35
C ALA A 8 -3.38 -7.82 -17.92
N LYS A 9 -4.25 -7.53 -16.94
CA LYS A 9 -3.88 -7.50 -15.51
C LYS A 9 -3.30 -8.85 -15.08
N LEU A 10 -3.98 -9.96 -15.41
CA LEU A 10 -3.51 -11.30 -15.07
C LEU A 10 -2.09 -11.56 -15.61
N ALA A 11 -1.87 -11.33 -16.91
CA ALA A 11 -0.57 -11.56 -17.55
C ALA A 11 0.54 -10.72 -16.92
N ILE A 12 0.30 -9.43 -16.67
CA ILE A 12 1.27 -8.52 -16.07
C ILE A 12 1.62 -8.97 -14.64
N TYR A 13 0.64 -9.27 -13.80
CA TYR A 13 0.92 -9.63 -12.40
C TYR A 13 1.54 -11.02 -12.25
N ILE A 14 1.31 -11.97 -13.17
CA ILE A 14 2.08 -13.23 -13.25
C ILE A 14 3.57 -12.97 -13.47
N ILE A 15 3.93 -11.94 -14.24
CA ILE A 15 5.33 -11.57 -14.46
C ILE A 15 5.88 -10.85 -13.22
N LEU A 16 5.12 -9.90 -12.66
CA LEU A 16 5.55 -9.06 -11.53
C LEU A 16 5.64 -9.81 -10.20
N VAL A 17 4.94 -10.93 -10.03
CA VAL A 17 5.01 -11.72 -8.80
C VAL A 17 6.40 -12.32 -8.55
N GLN A 18 7.17 -12.60 -9.61
CA GLN A 18 8.51 -13.19 -9.49
C GLN A 18 9.52 -12.22 -8.84
N PRO A 19 9.70 -10.97 -9.34
CA PRO A 19 10.52 -9.98 -8.66
C PRO A 19 9.95 -9.57 -7.29
N ALA A 20 8.62 -9.61 -7.08
CA ALA A 20 8.03 -9.36 -5.75
C ALA A 20 8.53 -10.39 -4.72
N LEU A 21 8.51 -11.67 -5.10
CA LEU A 21 9.01 -12.76 -4.27
C LEU A 21 10.51 -12.62 -4.00
N TYR A 22 11.28 -12.23 -5.01
CA TYR A 22 12.71 -11.93 -4.85
C TYR A 22 12.96 -10.83 -3.81
N CYS A 23 12.24 -9.70 -3.90
CA CYS A 23 12.36 -8.59 -2.94
C CYS A 23 11.98 -9.04 -1.52
N LEU A 24 10.90 -9.82 -1.37
CA LEU A 24 10.46 -10.35 -0.08
C LEU A 24 11.58 -11.11 0.66
N PHE A 25 12.30 -11.97 -0.06
CA PHE A 25 13.39 -12.74 0.55
C PHE A 25 14.65 -11.90 0.79
N LYS A 26 14.98 -10.95 -0.11
CA LYS A 26 16.22 -10.16 0.02
C LYS A 26 16.19 -9.14 1.15
N HIS A 27 15.05 -8.51 1.40
CA HIS A 27 14.93 -7.50 2.44
C HIS A 27 14.80 -8.07 3.86
N GLY A 28 14.42 -9.34 4.00
CA GLY A 28 14.41 -10.05 5.28
C GLY A 28 13.52 -9.39 6.34
N LYS A 29 13.82 -9.61 7.64
CA LYS A 29 12.95 -9.20 8.76
C LYS A 29 12.63 -7.70 8.81
N THR A 30 13.56 -6.85 8.39
CA THR A 30 13.39 -5.39 8.50
C THR A 30 12.43 -4.83 7.46
N GLY A 31 12.48 -5.35 6.22
CA GLY A 31 11.56 -4.97 5.15
C GLY A 31 10.35 -5.90 4.99
N PHE A 32 10.30 -7.01 5.74
CA PHE A 32 9.36 -8.11 5.51
C PHE A 32 7.91 -7.65 5.30
N ILE A 33 7.42 -6.75 6.16
CA ILE A 33 6.04 -6.26 6.11
C ILE A 33 5.75 -5.58 4.77
N GLY A 34 6.59 -4.64 4.33
CA GLY A 34 6.37 -3.91 3.07
C GLY A 34 6.34 -4.84 1.86
N TRP A 35 7.35 -5.71 1.74
CA TRP A 35 7.47 -6.62 0.60
C TRP A 35 6.45 -7.76 0.63
N LEU A 36 6.01 -8.19 1.82
CA LEU A 36 4.91 -9.15 1.95
C LEU A 36 3.62 -8.55 1.38
N TYR A 37 3.34 -7.28 1.65
CA TYR A 37 2.17 -6.63 1.09
C TYR A 37 2.26 -6.39 -0.42
N VAL A 38 3.46 -6.14 -0.98
CA VAL A 38 3.67 -6.16 -2.44
C VAL A 38 3.36 -7.55 -3.03
N GLN A 39 3.79 -8.61 -2.35
CA GLN A 39 3.52 -9.99 -2.76
C GLN A 39 2.03 -10.33 -2.69
N ILE A 40 1.37 -10.02 -1.56
CA ILE A 40 -0.07 -10.20 -1.36
C ILE A 40 -0.84 -9.44 -2.44
N PHE A 41 -0.44 -8.21 -2.72
CA PHE A 41 -1.04 -7.40 -3.78
C PHE A 41 -0.94 -8.09 -5.14
N CYS A 42 0.23 -8.58 -5.54
CA CYS A 42 0.40 -9.28 -6.82
C CYS A 42 -0.48 -10.54 -6.91
N VAL A 43 -0.49 -11.37 -5.86
CA VAL A 43 -1.32 -12.60 -5.80
C VAL A 43 -2.79 -12.26 -5.89
N LEU A 44 -3.24 -11.25 -5.15
CA LEU A 44 -4.61 -10.78 -5.20
C LEU A 44 -4.98 -10.39 -6.64
N ARG A 45 -4.10 -9.70 -7.37
CA ARG A 45 -4.36 -9.29 -8.76
C ARG A 45 -4.42 -10.41 -9.76
N ILE A 46 -3.63 -11.46 -9.55
CA ILE A 46 -3.75 -12.71 -10.32
C ILE A 46 -5.13 -13.33 -10.06
N ALA A 47 -5.54 -13.45 -8.80
CA ALA A 47 -6.87 -13.97 -8.45
C ALA A 47 -8.00 -13.10 -9.05
N THR A 48 -7.89 -11.77 -8.96
CA THR A 48 -8.88 -10.84 -9.53
C THR A 48 -9.00 -10.99 -11.04
N GLY A 49 -7.85 -11.14 -11.73
CA GLY A 49 -7.82 -11.32 -13.18
C GLY A 49 -8.43 -12.65 -13.60
N GLY A 50 -8.13 -13.74 -12.87
CA GLY A 50 -8.72 -15.06 -13.13
C GLY A 50 -10.25 -15.07 -12.95
N ILE A 51 -10.74 -14.46 -11.87
CA ILE A 51 -12.19 -14.30 -11.60
C ILE A 51 -12.87 -13.50 -12.73
N GLY A 52 -12.24 -12.41 -13.17
CA GLY A 52 -12.76 -11.58 -14.26
C GLY A 52 -12.84 -12.30 -15.62
N LEU A 53 -12.02 -13.32 -15.86
CA LEU A 53 -12.06 -14.11 -17.10
C LEU A 53 -13.13 -15.22 -17.08
N HIS A 54 -13.43 -15.77 -15.90
CA HIS A 54 -14.42 -16.85 -15.74
C HIS A 54 -15.87 -16.37 -15.59
N GLY A 55 -16.10 -15.04 -15.59
CA GLY A 55 -17.44 -14.47 -15.56
C GLY A 55 -18.16 -14.72 -14.23
N SER A 56 -17.69 -14.12 -13.14
CA SER A 56 -18.40 -14.14 -11.86
C SER A 56 -19.39 -12.98 -11.73
N SER A 57 -20.43 -13.19 -10.91
CA SER A 57 -21.44 -12.22 -10.49
C SER A 57 -20.89 -10.82 -10.12
N SER A 58 -21.67 -9.78 -10.41
CA SER A 58 -21.34 -8.36 -10.23
C SER A 58 -20.78 -8.04 -8.84
N THR A 59 -21.32 -8.65 -7.78
CA THR A 59 -20.90 -8.43 -6.39
C THR A 59 -19.47 -8.88 -6.10
N GLY A 60 -19.06 -10.04 -6.64
CA GLY A 60 -17.71 -10.57 -6.45
C GLY A 60 -16.67 -9.68 -7.12
N ALA A 61 -16.96 -9.23 -8.34
CA ALA A 61 -16.06 -8.36 -9.11
C ALA A 61 -15.84 -6.98 -8.46
N ILE A 62 -16.91 -6.36 -7.91
CA ILE A 62 -16.84 -5.04 -7.24
C ILE A 62 -16.00 -5.11 -5.95
N VAL A 63 -16.22 -6.15 -5.13
CA VAL A 63 -15.45 -6.39 -3.90
C VAL A 63 -13.98 -6.65 -4.25
N VAL A 64 -13.73 -7.49 -5.24
CA VAL A 64 -12.40 -7.88 -5.72
C VAL A 64 -11.60 -6.70 -6.27
N ASN A 65 -12.22 -5.76 -6.98
CA ASN A 65 -11.55 -4.55 -7.50
C ASN A 65 -11.17 -3.52 -6.42
N SER A 66 -11.88 -3.56 -5.29
CA SER A 66 -11.69 -2.65 -4.14
C SER A 66 -10.67 -3.18 -3.11
N ILE A 67 -10.51 -4.49 -2.97
CA ILE A 67 -9.58 -5.13 -2.01
C ILE A 67 -8.11 -4.80 -2.33
N GLY A 68 -7.76 -4.46 -3.58
CA GLY A 68 -6.38 -4.16 -3.97
C GLY A 68 -5.76 -2.92 -3.32
N LEU A 69 -6.56 -1.98 -2.79
CA LEU A 69 -6.05 -0.73 -2.22
C LEU A 69 -5.31 -0.95 -0.90
N SER A 70 -5.87 -1.78 -0.01
CA SER A 70 -5.32 -1.99 1.33
C SER A 70 -3.93 -2.60 1.29
N PRO A 71 -3.66 -3.69 0.55
CA PRO A 71 -2.30 -4.20 0.40
C PRO A 71 -1.33 -3.17 -0.19
N LEU A 72 -1.77 -2.32 -1.12
CA LEU A 72 -0.87 -1.33 -1.73
C LEU A 72 -0.51 -0.19 -0.77
N LEU A 73 -1.46 0.28 0.05
CA LEU A 73 -1.20 1.26 1.12
C LEU A 73 -0.32 0.67 2.23
N LEU A 74 -0.53 -0.59 2.60
CA LEU A 74 0.28 -1.28 3.59
C LEU A 74 1.69 -1.60 3.06
N ALA A 75 1.84 -1.89 1.77
CA ALA A 75 3.14 -2.00 1.12
C ALA A 75 3.91 -0.68 1.19
N ALA A 76 3.27 0.43 0.85
CA ALA A 76 3.88 1.75 0.94
C ALA A 76 4.29 2.12 2.38
N SER A 77 3.44 1.80 3.37
CA SER A 77 3.76 1.96 4.81
C SER A 77 4.95 1.10 5.22
N GLY A 78 4.95 -0.19 4.89
CA GLY A 78 6.04 -1.09 5.27
C GLY A 78 7.38 -0.75 4.58
N ILE A 79 7.35 -0.27 3.33
CA ILE A 79 8.55 0.23 2.65
C ILE A 79 9.03 1.54 3.31
N LEU A 80 8.12 2.42 3.71
CA LEU A 80 8.44 3.63 4.47
C LEU A 80 9.04 3.28 5.84
N HIS A 81 8.53 2.24 6.51
CA HIS A 81 9.08 1.72 7.77
C HIS A 81 10.54 1.28 7.60
N GLU A 82 10.83 0.49 6.56
CA GLU A 82 12.17 0.06 6.23
C GLU A 82 13.09 1.26 5.91
N ALA A 83 12.62 2.19 5.07
CA ALA A 83 13.35 3.40 4.71
C ALA A 83 13.73 4.24 5.94
N ARG A 84 12.83 4.32 6.92
CA ARG A 84 13.05 5.07 8.17
C ARG A 84 14.05 4.40 9.09
N ARG A 85 14.01 3.08 9.21
CA ARG A 85 15.04 2.32 9.93
C ARG A 85 16.42 2.48 9.28
N ALA A 86 16.48 2.55 7.95
CA ALA A 86 17.72 2.72 7.21
C ALA A 86 18.29 4.15 7.26
N THR A 87 17.44 5.18 7.35
CA THR A 87 17.85 6.59 7.29
C THR A 87 17.96 7.28 8.64
N ASN A 88 17.27 6.78 9.68
CA ASN A 88 17.25 7.40 11.00
C ASN A 88 17.71 6.43 12.09
N PRO A 89 18.99 6.51 12.52
CA PRO A 89 19.46 5.67 13.60
C PRO A 89 18.73 5.99 14.92
N ARG A 90 18.49 7.26 15.25
CA ARG A 90 17.87 7.65 16.54
C ARG A 90 16.36 7.38 16.60
N LEU A 91 15.82 6.61 15.68
CA LEU A 91 14.41 6.25 15.66
C LEU A 91 14.06 5.38 16.87
N ASN A 92 13.10 5.82 17.67
CA ASN A 92 12.56 5.02 18.76
C ASN A 92 11.77 3.84 18.18
N ARG A 93 12.41 2.66 18.18
CA ARG A 93 11.87 1.43 17.57
C ARG A 93 10.51 1.01 18.13
N ARG A 94 10.26 1.22 19.43
CA ARG A 94 8.99 0.82 20.07
C ARG A 94 7.83 1.67 19.57
N LEU A 95 8.01 2.99 19.57
CA LEU A 95 7.01 3.92 19.03
C LEU A 95 6.74 3.64 17.56
N ASP A 96 7.80 3.32 16.81
CA ASP A 96 7.68 3.05 15.39
C ASP A 96 6.83 1.83 15.06
N ILE A 97 7.04 0.74 15.79
CA ILE A 97 6.26 -0.49 15.66
C ILE A 97 4.81 -0.24 16.10
N ILE A 98 4.58 0.51 17.18
CA ILE A 98 3.23 0.84 17.64
C ILE A 98 2.48 1.66 16.58
N LEU A 99 3.12 2.67 15.98
CA LEU A 99 2.52 3.46 14.91
C LEU A 99 2.21 2.60 13.69
N GLU A 100 3.12 1.71 13.30
CA GLU A 100 2.91 0.76 12.19
C GLU A 100 1.70 -0.14 12.44
N ILE A 101 1.59 -0.74 13.63
CA ILE A 101 0.47 -1.61 14.02
C ILE A 101 -0.85 -0.84 14.00
N LYS A 102 -0.88 0.38 14.54
CA LYS A 102 -2.08 1.23 14.54
C LYS A 102 -2.51 1.58 13.11
N TYR A 103 -1.55 1.88 12.24
CA TYR A 103 -1.82 2.14 10.82
C TYR A 103 -2.41 0.91 10.12
N HIS A 104 -1.86 -0.28 10.37
CA HIS A 104 -2.40 -1.53 9.84
C HIS A 104 -3.82 -1.79 10.32
N GLY A 105 -4.09 -1.57 11.61
CA GLY A 105 -5.44 -1.68 12.18
C GLY A 105 -6.44 -0.72 11.52
N LEU A 106 -6.04 0.53 11.28
CA LEU A 106 -6.87 1.53 10.59
C LEU A 106 -7.24 1.09 9.16
N VAL A 107 -6.24 0.70 8.35
CA VAL A 107 -6.47 0.26 6.97
C VAL A 107 -7.30 -1.02 6.91
N GLY A 108 -7.05 -1.96 7.83
CA GLY A 108 -7.82 -3.20 7.97
C GLY A 108 -9.27 -2.94 8.35
N ALA A 109 -9.53 -2.04 9.31
CA ALA A 109 -10.88 -1.65 9.70
C ALA A 109 -11.64 -0.96 8.56
N ALA A 110 -10.99 -0.03 7.85
CA ALA A 110 -11.58 0.62 6.68
C ALA A 110 -11.97 -0.41 5.60
N MET A 111 -11.09 -1.37 5.31
CA MET A 111 -11.37 -2.43 4.33
C MET A 111 -12.52 -3.33 4.78
N ALA A 112 -12.56 -3.73 6.05
CA ALA A 112 -13.64 -4.55 6.59
C ALA A 112 -15.00 -3.85 6.47
N LEU A 113 -15.05 -2.54 6.76
CA LEU A 113 -16.25 -1.74 6.58
C LEU A 113 -16.68 -1.66 5.11
N ILE A 114 -15.75 -1.48 4.15
CA ILE A 114 -16.08 -1.51 2.72
C ILE A 114 -16.73 -2.86 2.35
N ILE A 115 -16.15 -3.98 2.79
CA ILE A 115 -16.69 -5.32 2.50
C ILE A 115 -18.10 -5.48 3.09
N VAL A 116 -18.30 -5.08 4.35
CA VAL A 116 -19.62 -5.14 4.99
C VAL A 116 -20.62 -4.29 4.23
N ALA A 117 -20.31 -3.04 3.91
CA ALA A 117 -21.21 -2.14 3.19
C ALA A 117 -21.62 -2.69 1.81
N VAL A 118 -20.67 -3.21 1.04
CA VAL A 118 -20.95 -3.72 -0.31
C VAL A 118 -21.77 -5.01 -0.25
N THR A 119 -21.46 -5.92 0.68
CA THR A 119 -22.16 -7.20 0.82
C THR A 119 -23.56 -7.04 1.43
N SER A 120 -23.76 -6.09 2.34
CA SER A 120 -25.08 -5.79 2.92
C SER A 120 -25.99 -5.03 1.94
N SER A 121 -25.42 -4.22 1.04
CA SER A 121 -26.20 -3.49 0.03
C SER A 121 -26.93 -4.40 -0.96
N HIS A 122 -26.49 -5.65 -1.12
CA HIS A 122 -27.13 -6.65 -1.98
C HIS A 122 -28.22 -7.47 -1.28
N LYS A 123 -28.38 -7.32 0.05
CA LYS A 123 -29.46 -7.93 0.80
C LYS A 123 -30.56 -6.89 0.98
N GLU A 124 -31.75 -7.16 0.44
CA GLU A 124 -32.91 -6.27 0.52
C GLU A 124 -33.22 -5.93 2.00
N GLY A 125 -33.02 -4.67 2.42
CA GLY A 125 -33.43 -4.25 3.77
C GLY A 125 -32.84 -2.98 4.40
N SER A 126 -31.75 -2.37 3.92
CA SER A 126 -31.15 -1.22 4.65
C SER A 126 -30.35 -0.20 3.81
N GLY A 127 -30.94 0.28 2.71
CA GLY A 127 -30.27 1.17 1.74
C GLY A 127 -29.52 2.38 2.36
N SER A 128 -30.10 3.07 3.35
CA SER A 128 -29.48 4.29 3.94
C SER A 128 -28.30 4.00 4.88
N SER A 129 -28.40 2.95 5.70
CA SER A 129 -27.34 2.56 6.64
C SER A 129 -26.07 2.13 5.91
N ASN A 130 -26.23 1.38 4.81
CA ASN A 130 -25.11 0.91 4.00
C ASN A 130 -24.38 2.06 3.28
N LYS A 131 -25.09 3.10 2.83
CA LYS A 131 -24.45 4.31 2.24
C LYS A 131 -23.58 5.02 3.26
N THR A 132 -24.08 5.18 4.49
CA THR A 132 -23.32 5.79 5.59
C THR A 132 -22.08 4.96 5.91
N LEU A 133 -22.22 3.64 6.02
CA LEU A 133 -21.11 2.74 6.34
C LEU A 133 -20.02 2.79 5.25
N LEU A 134 -20.40 2.78 3.97
CA LEU A 134 -19.47 2.94 2.85
C LEU A 134 -18.78 4.30 2.86
N THR A 135 -19.52 5.38 3.14
CA THR A 135 -18.97 6.74 3.20
C THR A 135 -17.94 6.88 4.32
N VAL A 136 -18.25 6.36 5.51
CA VAL A 136 -17.30 6.32 6.64
C VAL A 136 -16.06 5.50 6.26
N ALA A 137 -16.23 4.35 5.62
CA ALA A 137 -15.11 3.51 5.22
C ALA A 137 -14.20 4.19 4.18
N CYS A 138 -14.78 4.86 3.18
CA CYS A 138 -14.04 5.66 2.19
C CYS A 138 -13.30 6.82 2.87
N ALA A 139 -13.93 7.51 3.82
CA ALA A 139 -13.30 8.59 4.58
C ALA A 139 -12.11 8.08 5.42
N LEU A 140 -12.24 6.91 6.06
CA LEU A 140 -11.14 6.27 6.78
C LEU A 140 -9.98 5.88 5.87
N MET A 141 -10.27 5.41 4.64
CA MET A 141 -9.23 5.08 3.67
C MET A 141 -8.49 6.33 3.16
N ALA A 142 -9.22 7.42 2.92
CA ALA A 142 -8.64 8.72 2.57
C ALA A 142 -7.79 9.30 3.72
N LEU A 143 -8.26 9.14 4.97
CA LEU A 143 -7.51 9.51 6.16
C LEU A 143 -6.22 8.69 6.27
N ALA A 144 -6.26 7.37 6.03
CA ALA A 144 -5.08 6.52 6.05
C ALA A 144 -4.03 6.99 5.03
N TRP A 145 -4.43 7.28 3.79
CA TRP A 145 -3.52 7.85 2.79
C TRP A 145 -2.93 9.20 3.26
N SER A 146 -3.76 10.09 3.82
CA SER A 146 -3.31 11.40 4.31
C SER A 146 -2.28 11.27 5.45
N LEU A 147 -2.52 10.35 6.39
CA LEU A 147 -1.57 10.04 7.46
C LEU A 147 -0.27 9.48 6.91
N LEU A 148 -0.32 8.63 5.88
CA LEU A 148 0.88 8.11 5.22
C LEU A 148 1.70 9.22 4.54
N VAL A 149 1.04 10.20 3.90
CA VAL A 149 1.70 11.38 3.33
C VAL A 149 2.40 12.20 4.42
N ILE A 150 1.70 12.50 5.52
CA ILE A 150 2.27 13.23 6.65
C ILE A 150 3.47 12.46 7.23
N TRP A 151 3.34 11.14 7.36
CA TRP A 151 4.42 10.30 7.89
C TRP A 151 5.64 10.29 6.97
N ALA A 152 5.43 10.20 5.66
CA ALA A 152 6.50 10.29 4.66
C ALA A 152 7.20 11.66 4.73
N LEU A 153 6.45 12.78 4.76
CA LEU A 153 6.98 14.14 4.87
C LEU A 153 7.81 14.32 6.14
N TRP A 154 7.28 13.87 7.28
CA TRP A 154 7.99 13.92 8.55
C TRP A 154 9.28 13.08 8.54
N SER A 155 9.24 11.91 7.91
CA SER A 155 10.40 11.05 7.69
C SER A 155 11.49 11.75 6.86
N LEU A 156 11.09 12.43 5.79
CA LEU A 156 12.02 13.18 4.93
C LEU A 156 12.68 14.34 5.68
N GLY A 157 11.90 15.13 6.43
CA GLY A 157 12.44 16.23 7.23
C GLY A 157 13.49 15.75 8.25
N LYS A 158 13.19 14.65 8.96
CA LYS A 158 14.14 14.07 9.92
C LYS A 158 15.38 13.47 9.26
N SER A 159 15.24 12.86 8.08
CA SER A 159 16.37 12.33 7.32
C SER A 159 17.32 13.43 6.85
N GLN A 160 16.80 14.62 6.50
CA GLN A 160 17.62 15.73 6.02
C GLN A 160 18.34 16.48 7.15
N ALA A 161 17.69 16.66 8.30
CA ALA A 161 18.23 17.38 9.44
C ALA A 161 19.41 16.65 10.14
N SER A 162 19.50 15.33 9.97
CA SER A 162 20.52 14.53 10.66
C SER A 162 21.84 14.46 9.88
N SER A 163 22.75 15.40 10.14
CA SER A 163 24.08 15.44 9.52
C SER A 163 24.91 14.18 9.79
N SER A 164 24.76 13.59 10.99
CA SER A 164 25.43 12.33 11.37
C SER A 164 24.90 11.10 10.62
N SER A 165 23.66 11.13 10.11
CA SER A 165 23.05 9.98 9.40
C SER A 165 23.59 9.81 7.99
N LYS A 166 24.14 10.87 7.37
CA LYS A 166 24.70 10.83 6.01
C LYS A 166 25.95 9.95 5.88
N ARG A 167 26.63 9.64 7.00
CA ARG A 167 27.84 8.80 7.02
C ARG A 167 27.55 7.30 7.12
N ILE A 168 26.28 6.92 7.19
CA ILE A 168 25.85 5.54 7.39
C ILE A 168 25.67 4.85 6.03
N PRO A 169 26.22 3.63 5.82
CA PRO A 169 26.08 2.89 4.55
C PRO A 169 24.62 2.69 4.10
N SER A 170 23.72 2.37 5.04
CA SER A 170 22.28 2.16 4.76
C SER A 170 21.52 3.43 4.38
N PHE A 171 22.10 4.62 4.57
CA PHE A 171 21.40 5.88 4.37
C PHE A 171 21.01 6.10 2.91
N HIS A 172 21.89 5.73 1.97
CA HIS A 172 21.62 5.91 0.54
C HIS A 172 20.48 5.00 0.07
N GLY A 173 20.53 3.71 0.43
CA GLY A 173 19.46 2.76 0.10
C GLY A 173 18.13 3.14 0.76
N GLY A 174 18.16 3.55 2.04
CA GLY A 174 16.98 4.03 2.74
C GLY A 174 16.36 5.28 2.09
N ARG A 175 17.17 6.22 1.60
CA ARG A 175 16.66 7.39 0.86
C ARG A 175 16.03 7.02 -0.47
N VAL A 176 16.60 6.06 -1.18
CA VAL A 176 16.02 5.54 -2.43
C VAL A 176 14.62 4.97 -2.17
N LEU A 177 14.44 4.16 -1.12
CA LEU A 177 13.13 3.65 -0.71
C LEU A 177 12.17 4.78 -0.30
N LEU A 178 12.66 5.76 0.48
CA LEU A 178 11.86 6.91 0.90
C LEU A 178 11.33 7.71 -0.30
N TYR A 179 12.20 8.04 -1.25
CA TYR A 179 11.80 8.75 -2.47
C TYR A 179 10.83 7.93 -3.33
N ALA A 180 11.00 6.62 -3.39
CA ALA A 180 10.06 5.75 -4.09
C ALA A 180 8.65 5.84 -3.51
N VAL A 181 8.52 5.85 -2.17
CA VAL A 181 7.23 6.06 -1.50
C VAL A 181 6.65 7.43 -1.88
N PHE A 182 7.46 8.50 -1.86
CA PHE A 182 6.99 9.83 -2.25
C PHE A 182 6.47 9.91 -3.69
N VAL A 183 7.16 9.27 -4.63
CA VAL A 183 6.73 9.21 -6.03
C VAL A 183 5.47 8.35 -6.18
N ALA A 184 5.32 7.30 -5.37
CA ALA A 184 4.14 6.44 -5.38
C ALA A 184 2.90 7.09 -4.73
N LEU A 185 3.05 7.99 -3.75
CA LEU A 185 1.94 8.65 -3.05
C LEU A 185 0.92 9.36 -3.96
N PRO A 186 1.29 10.17 -4.96
CA PRO A 186 0.31 10.77 -5.88
C PRO A 186 -0.39 9.72 -6.76
N LEU A 187 0.31 8.67 -7.19
CA LEU A 187 -0.30 7.57 -7.94
C LEU A 187 -1.30 6.80 -7.06
N LEU A 188 -0.96 6.60 -5.78
CA LEU A 188 -1.86 6.03 -4.77
C LEU A 188 -3.10 6.90 -4.58
N ALA A 189 -2.94 8.22 -4.55
CA ALA A 189 -4.05 9.17 -4.43
C ALA A 189 -5.01 9.06 -5.62
N LEU A 190 -4.48 9.01 -6.85
CA LEU A 190 -5.28 8.81 -8.06
C LEU A 190 -6.06 7.49 -8.01
N ARG A 191 -5.37 6.40 -7.64
CA ARG A 191 -5.98 5.07 -7.57
C ARG A 191 -7.05 4.97 -6.48
N LEU A 192 -6.81 5.63 -5.34
CA LEU A 192 -7.74 5.69 -4.22
C LEU A 192 -8.96 6.55 -4.57
N GLY A 193 -8.74 7.72 -5.16
CA GLY A 193 -9.81 8.62 -5.62
C GLY A 193 -10.73 7.93 -6.62
N TYR A 194 -10.15 7.21 -7.60
CA TYR A 194 -10.93 6.38 -8.51
C TYR A 194 -11.76 5.32 -7.80
N ALA A 195 -11.18 4.58 -6.85
CA ALA A 195 -11.91 3.55 -6.12
C ALA A 195 -13.08 4.12 -5.31
N ILE A 196 -12.87 5.24 -4.61
CA ILE A 196 -13.91 5.91 -3.83
C ILE A 196 -15.01 6.40 -4.76
N ALA A 197 -14.66 7.07 -5.86
CA ALA A 197 -15.61 7.55 -6.85
C ALA A 197 -16.41 6.40 -7.48
N TYR A 198 -15.74 5.29 -7.82
CA TYR A 198 -16.37 4.09 -8.35
C TYR A 198 -17.39 3.52 -7.36
N LEU A 199 -16.99 3.28 -6.11
CA LEU A 199 -17.85 2.73 -5.05
C LEU A 199 -19.07 3.62 -4.75
N GLN A 200 -18.88 4.94 -4.70
CA GLN A 200 -19.97 5.89 -4.44
C GLN A 200 -20.93 6.02 -5.62
N THR A 201 -20.41 6.00 -6.85
CA THR A 201 -21.20 6.12 -8.06
C THR A 201 -22.00 4.85 -8.31
N GLU A 202 -21.41 3.67 -8.10
CA GLU A 202 -22.11 2.38 -8.16
C GLU A 202 -23.36 2.38 -7.26
N LEU A 203 -23.25 2.96 -6.06
CA LEU A 203 -24.34 3.00 -5.08
C LEU A 203 -25.39 4.10 -5.33
N SER A 204 -25.05 5.12 -6.11
CA SER A 204 -25.90 6.31 -6.30
C SER A 204 -26.50 6.40 -7.69
N HIS A 205 -25.71 6.08 -8.72
CA HIS A 205 -26.04 6.21 -10.14
C HIS A 205 -25.35 5.07 -10.94
N PRO A 206 -25.85 3.81 -10.84
CA PRO A 206 -25.23 2.66 -11.49
C PRO A 206 -25.14 2.78 -13.03
N GLU A 207 -26.03 3.57 -13.65
CA GLU A 207 -26.04 3.83 -15.10
C GLU A 207 -25.08 4.95 -15.56
N SER A 208 -24.20 5.43 -14.68
CA SER A 208 -23.31 6.54 -15.04
C SER A 208 -22.29 6.16 -16.12
N GLY A 209 -22.02 7.09 -17.03
CA GLY A 209 -20.96 6.94 -18.04
C GLY A 209 -19.55 6.75 -17.45
N PHE A 210 -19.35 7.11 -16.18
CA PHE A 210 -18.08 6.92 -15.47
C PHE A 210 -17.78 5.45 -15.21
N LEU A 211 -18.79 4.66 -14.82
CA LEU A 211 -18.66 3.23 -14.52
C LEU A 211 -18.51 2.39 -15.79
N THR A 212 -19.13 2.82 -16.89
CA THR A 212 -19.10 2.12 -18.17
C THR A 212 -17.86 2.46 -19.01
N SER A 213 -17.14 3.54 -18.67
CA SER A 213 -15.96 3.98 -19.42
C SER A 213 -14.72 3.12 -19.13
N LYS A 214 -14.39 2.25 -20.10
CA LYS A 214 -13.17 1.43 -20.08
C LYS A 214 -11.88 2.27 -20.03
N ALA A 215 -11.88 3.47 -20.62
CA ALA A 215 -10.73 4.36 -20.58
C ALA A 215 -10.44 4.86 -19.15
N VAL A 216 -11.48 5.21 -18.38
CA VAL A 216 -11.35 5.63 -16.98
C VAL A 216 -10.84 4.46 -16.12
N GLU A 217 -11.40 3.26 -16.33
CA GLU A 217 -10.97 2.05 -15.63
C GLU A 217 -9.47 1.76 -15.85
N VAL A 218 -8.98 1.93 -17.08
CA VAL A 218 -7.55 1.72 -17.39
C VAL A 218 -6.69 2.84 -16.81
N CYS A 219 -7.00 4.10 -17.11
CA CYS A 219 -6.14 5.23 -16.77
C CYS A 219 -6.07 5.53 -15.26
N LEU A 220 -7.18 5.36 -14.53
CA LEU A 220 -7.24 5.68 -13.10
C LEU A 220 -7.27 4.43 -12.21
N GLY A 221 -7.71 3.30 -12.75
CA GLY A 221 -7.67 2.01 -12.08
C GLY A 221 -6.35 1.29 -12.35
N MET A 222 -6.14 0.81 -13.58
CA MET A 222 -5.06 -0.12 -13.93
C MET A 222 -3.65 0.49 -14.01
N VAL A 223 -3.50 1.68 -14.55
CA VAL A 223 -2.18 2.27 -14.79
C VAL A 223 -1.47 2.67 -13.49
N PRO A 224 -2.10 3.39 -12.54
CA PRO A 224 -1.41 3.86 -11.34
C PRO A 224 -0.92 2.70 -10.47
N GLU A 225 -1.72 1.64 -10.32
CA GLU A 225 -1.37 0.43 -9.57
C GLU A 225 -0.17 -0.33 -10.16
N ILE A 226 -0.08 -0.44 -11.49
CA ILE A 226 1.06 -1.06 -12.17
C ILE A 226 2.30 -0.20 -11.96
N LEU A 227 2.19 1.12 -12.16
CA LEU A 227 3.29 2.05 -11.97
C LEU A 227 3.84 2.01 -10.53
N ILE A 228 2.98 2.03 -9.52
CA ILE A 228 3.38 1.90 -8.10
C ILE A 228 4.14 0.58 -7.88
N THR A 229 3.60 -0.51 -8.40
CA THR A 229 4.21 -1.85 -8.25
C THR A 229 5.59 -1.87 -8.92
N LEU A 230 5.72 -1.36 -10.15
CA LEU A 230 6.99 -1.28 -10.86
C LEU A 230 8.01 -0.42 -10.12
N ILE A 231 7.59 0.75 -9.59
CA ILE A 231 8.45 1.63 -8.79
C ILE A 231 8.99 0.85 -7.58
N PHE A 232 8.11 0.21 -6.80
CA PHE A 232 8.50 -0.55 -5.62
C PHE A 232 9.42 -1.73 -5.96
N LEU A 233 9.12 -2.50 -6.99
CA LEU A 233 9.95 -3.63 -7.41
C LEU A 233 11.33 -3.16 -7.89
N PHE A 234 11.39 -2.10 -8.70
CA PHE A 234 12.64 -1.55 -9.18
C PHE A 234 13.54 -1.09 -8.03
N VAL A 235 12.98 -0.34 -7.06
CA VAL A 235 13.78 0.13 -5.92
C VAL A 235 14.11 -1.01 -4.95
N GLY A 236 13.24 -2.01 -4.79
CA GLY A 236 13.53 -3.19 -3.99
C GLY A 236 14.74 -3.97 -4.53
N ILE A 237 14.75 -4.23 -5.83
CA ILE A 237 15.90 -4.88 -6.48
C ILE A 237 17.16 -4.04 -6.31
N LYS A 238 17.07 -2.71 -6.48
CA LYS A 238 18.20 -1.79 -6.31
C LYS A 238 18.71 -1.73 -4.87
N THR A 239 17.86 -1.93 -3.87
CA THR A 239 18.18 -1.80 -2.44
C THR A 239 18.30 -3.15 -1.73
N ARG A 240 18.45 -4.25 -2.49
CA ARG A 240 18.57 -5.62 -1.97
C ARG A 240 19.67 -5.85 -0.91
N SER A 241 20.70 -5.02 -0.86
CA SER A 241 21.80 -5.11 0.13
C SER A 241 21.45 -4.49 1.48
N LEU A 242 20.34 -3.74 1.57
CA LEU A 242 20.00 -2.88 2.70
C LEU A 242 19.86 -3.67 4.01
N LYS A 243 19.36 -4.90 3.94
CA LYS A 243 19.29 -5.83 5.09
C LYS A 243 20.63 -5.98 5.80
N HIS A 244 21.71 -6.19 5.05
CA HIS A 244 23.04 -6.40 5.62
C HIS A 244 23.60 -5.11 6.23
N GLU A 245 23.28 -3.96 5.64
CA GLU A 245 23.72 -2.66 6.13
C GLU A 245 23.01 -2.27 7.43
N ILE A 246 21.69 -2.51 7.52
CA ILE A 246 20.92 -2.27 8.74
C ILE A 246 21.38 -3.19 9.87
N ALA A 247 21.62 -4.48 9.59
CA ALA A 247 22.08 -5.43 10.60
C ALA A 247 23.44 -5.03 11.22
N LYS A 248 24.37 -4.49 10.41
CA LYS A 248 25.65 -3.97 10.90
C LYS A 248 25.45 -2.80 11.86
N LEU A 249 24.54 -1.89 11.55
CA LEU A 249 24.26 -0.73 12.41
C LEU A 249 23.62 -1.12 13.75
N ASP A 250 22.73 -2.11 13.71
CA ASP A 250 22.07 -2.60 14.92
C ASP A 250 23.07 -3.28 15.87
N TYR A 251 24.08 -3.96 15.33
CA TYR A 251 25.17 -4.56 16.11
C TYR A 251 26.15 -3.52 16.68
N SER A 252 26.44 -2.45 15.93
CA SER A 252 27.38 -1.40 16.36
C SER A 252 26.82 -0.45 17.42
N ARG A 253 25.54 -0.55 17.80
CA ARG A 253 25.01 0.24 18.90
C ARG A 253 25.30 -0.42 20.25
N PRO A 254 25.94 0.27 21.20
CA PRO A 254 26.03 -0.23 22.56
C PRO A 254 24.61 -0.42 23.12
N VAL A 255 24.41 -1.52 23.85
CA VAL A 255 23.13 -1.97 24.41
C VAL A 255 22.55 -0.99 25.45
N ASP A 256 23.30 0.07 25.81
CA ASP A 256 23.06 0.90 27.00
C ASP A 256 22.21 2.18 26.81
N GLU A 257 21.72 2.53 25.61
CA GLU A 257 20.72 3.62 25.48
C GLU A 257 19.29 3.16 25.87
N GLY A 258 19.18 2.34 26.92
CA GLY A 258 17.94 1.90 27.53
C GLY A 258 17.40 2.83 28.63
N TYR A 259 18.20 3.77 29.14
CA TYR A 259 17.82 4.60 30.29
C TYR A 259 18.39 6.02 30.22
N GLU A 260 17.83 6.88 29.37
CA GLU A 260 17.70 8.30 29.72
C GLU A 260 16.26 8.75 29.44
N ILE A 261 15.37 8.44 30.39
CA ILE A 261 14.18 9.25 30.62
C ILE A 261 14.69 10.56 31.23
N ARG A 262 14.97 11.58 30.41
CA ARG A 262 15.09 12.94 30.93
C ARG A 262 13.69 13.47 31.22
N ARG A 263 13.50 13.75 32.51
CA ARG A 263 12.38 14.49 33.10
C ARG A 263 12.14 15.82 32.39
#